data_AF-A0A970PFG1-F1
#
_entry.id   AF-A0A970PFG1-F1
#
_cell.length_a   1.000
_cell.length_b   1.000
_cell.length_c   1.000
_cell.angle_alpha   90.00
_cell.angle_beta   90.00
_cell.angle_gamma   90.00
#
_symmetry.space_group_name_H-M   'P 1'
#
loop_
_entity.id
_entity.type
_entity.pdbx_description
1 polymer ?
#
loop_
_entity_poly.entity_id
_entity_poly.type
_entity_poly.pdbx_seq_one_letter_code
_entity_poly.pdbx_strand_id
1 'polypeptide(L)'
;DFALLREAYEWSYENESSFSLDKITYFTQVAFNRIPEILGDDYDCYILDFGTNYTDAMDEFIRCGNKIIIGDIAIWNQSRMVSFIKDMENMKGSKHWIHMIPYAKDGLVKRMSIDTDRYFFRIPYEPDPTLLSRNAYKLFDSIF
;
A
#
# COMPACT_ATOMS: atom_id res chain seq x y z
N ASP A 1 9.53 1.95 8.80
CA ASP A 1 9.73 3.06 9.75
C ASP A 1 10.56 4.12 9.05
N PHE A 2 10.04 5.33 8.90
CA PHE A 2 10.75 6.42 8.21
C PHE A 2 11.96 6.93 8.98
N ALA A 3 12.01 6.77 10.31
CA ALA A 3 13.19 7.15 11.09
C ALA A 3 14.39 6.28 10.69
N LEU A 4 14.20 4.96 10.62
CA LEU A 4 15.25 4.03 10.19
C LEU A 4 15.68 4.28 8.74
N LEU A 5 14.74 4.55 7.83
CA LEU A 5 15.08 4.89 6.45
C LEU A 5 15.96 6.13 6.42
N ARG A 6 15.55 7.19 7.11
CA ARG A 6 16.25 8.48 7.16
C ARG A 6 17.69 8.35 7.67
N GLU A 7 17.98 7.42 8.58
CA GLU A 7 19.35 7.17 9.07
C GLU A 7 20.19 6.27 8.15
N ALA A 8 19.56 5.51 7.24
CA ALA A 8 20.23 4.45 6.49
C ALA A 8 20.98 4.93 5.23
N TYR A 9 20.68 6.13 4.72
CA TYR A 9 21.20 6.64 3.45
C TYR A 9 21.71 8.08 3.58
N GLU A 10 22.62 8.46 2.68
CA GLU A 10 23.00 9.87 2.49
C GLU A 10 21.99 10.54 1.54
N TRP A 11 21.14 11.41 2.08
CA TRP A 11 20.07 12.05 1.33
C TRP A 11 20.56 13.26 0.53
N SER A 12 20.02 13.42 -0.68
CA SER A 12 20.28 14.59 -1.53
C SER A 12 19.60 15.86 -1.01
N TYR A 13 18.50 15.69 -0.27
CA TYR A 13 17.75 16.76 0.37
C TYR A 13 17.11 16.23 1.64
N GLU A 14 17.07 17.04 2.69
CA GLU A 14 16.44 16.69 3.96
C GLU A 14 15.96 17.93 4.71
N ASN A 15 14.71 17.88 5.18
CA ASN A 15 14.12 18.85 6.10
C ASN A 15 13.32 18.14 7.19
N GLU A 16 12.62 18.88 8.06
CA GLU A 16 11.87 18.28 9.18
C GLU A 16 10.79 17.27 8.72
N SER A 17 10.09 17.57 7.63
CA SER A 17 8.89 16.84 7.18
C SER A 17 9.07 16.01 5.89
N SER A 18 10.27 16.03 5.31
CA SER A 18 10.55 15.33 4.06
C SER A 18 12.05 15.11 3.83
N PHE A 19 12.37 14.10 3.04
CA PHE A 19 13.73 13.80 2.60
C PHE A 19 13.71 13.13 1.22
N SER A 20 14.76 13.31 0.42
CA SER A 20 14.80 12.84 -0.97
C SER A 20 16.11 12.16 -1.33
N LEU A 21 16.00 11.04 -2.05
CA LEU A 21 17.10 10.32 -2.69
C LEU A 21 16.77 10.17 -4.17
N ASP A 22 17.68 10.64 -5.01
CA ASP A 22 17.51 10.71 -6.47
C ASP A 22 16.19 11.38 -6.87
N LYS A 23 15.24 10.61 -7.40
CA LYS A 23 13.93 11.08 -7.90
C LYS A 23 12.78 10.75 -6.96
N ILE A 24 13.07 10.27 -5.76
CA ILE A 24 12.08 9.85 -4.78
C ILE A 24 12.11 10.82 -3.61
N THR A 25 10.96 11.42 -3.31
CA THR A 25 10.76 12.23 -2.11
C THR A 25 9.82 11.52 -1.16
N TYR A 26 10.24 11.38 0.09
CA TYR A 26 9.43 10.86 1.18
C TYR A 26 8.91 12.03 2.00
N PHE A 27 7.59 12.08 2.20
CA PHE A 27 6.95 13.03 3.11
C PHE A 27 6.49 12.29 4.37
N THR A 28 6.82 12.81 5.55
CA THR A 28 6.50 12.17 6.83
C THR A 28 5.41 12.93 7.57
N GLN A 29 4.50 12.18 8.22
CA GLN A 29 3.44 12.74 9.08
C GLN A 29 2.61 13.84 8.38
N VAL A 30 2.26 13.61 7.11
CA VAL A 30 1.51 14.58 6.30
C VAL A 30 0.09 14.71 6.83
N ALA A 31 -0.29 15.91 7.23
CA ALA A 31 -1.68 16.22 7.56
C ALA A 31 -2.55 16.21 6.29
N PHE A 32 -3.79 15.71 6.37
CA PHE A 32 -4.67 15.56 5.20
C PHE A 32 -4.88 16.85 4.41
N ASN A 33 -4.94 18.00 5.08
CA ASN A 33 -5.07 19.30 4.42
C ASN A 33 -3.86 19.72 3.58
N ARG A 34 -2.70 19.07 3.74
CA ARG A 34 -1.50 19.29 2.91
C ARG A 34 -1.41 18.35 1.71
N ILE A 35 -2.22 17.29 1.65
CA ILE A 35 -2.20 16.36 0.51
C ILE A 35 -2.45 17.07 -0.82
N PRO A 36 -3.44 17.99 -0.94
CA PRO A 36 -3.68 18.68 -2.21
C PRO A 36 -2.50 19.54 -2.69
N GLU A 37 -1.75 20.14 -1.76
CA GLU A 37 -0.53 20.91 -2.06
C GLU A 37 0.53 19.99 -2.69
N ILE A 38 0.82 18.85 -2.04
CA ILE A 38 1.82 17.87 -2.50
C ILE A 38 1.41 17.22 -3.82
N LEU A 39 0.12 16.92 -3.99
CA LEU A 39 -0.42 16.39 -5.26
C LEU A 39 -0.38 17.40 -6.41
N GLY A 40 -0.14 18.69 -6.12
CA GLY A 40 0.07 19.73 -7.11
C GLY A 40 1.51 19.86 -7.60
N ASP A 41 2.46 19.17 -6.98
CA ASP A 41 3.87 19.12 -7.42
C ASP A 41 4.03 18.31 -8.72
N ASP A 42 5.20 18.37 -9.34
CA ASP A 42 5.49 17.71 -10.62
C ASP A 42 6.09 16.30 -10.42
N TYR A 43 5.33 15.40 -9.80
CA TYR A 43 5.71 13.98 -9.68
C TYR A 43 4.92 13.09 -10.64
N ASP A 44 5.61 12.12 -11.23
CA ASP A 44 4.98 11.12 -12.12
C ASP A 44 4.00 10.20 -11.37
N CYS A 45 4.24 9.94 -10.08
CA CYS A 45 3.48 9.00 -9.26
C CYS A 45 3.49 9.39 -7.79
N TYR A 46 2.35 9.16 -7.12
CA TYR A 46 2.17 9.37 -5.69
C TYR A 46 1.77 8.06 -5.02
N ILE A 47 2.47 7.71 -3.94
CA ILE A 47 2.13 6.58 -3.07
C ILE A 47 1.71 7.14 -1.72
N LEU A 48 0.44 6.99 -1.38
CA LEU A 48 -0.10 7.39 -0.08
C LEU A 48 -0.18 6.15 0.82
N ASP A 49 0.64 6.11 1.85
CA ASP A 49 0.58 5.10 2.91
C ASP A 49 -0.30 5.61 4.06
N PHE A 50 -1.46 4.99 4.22
CA PHE A 50 -2.42 5.32 5.28
C PHE A 50 -2.21 4.51 6.57
N GLY A 51 -1.20 3.65 6.60
CA GLY A 51 -0.92 2.77 7.74
C GLY A 51 -2.09 1.84 8.05
N THR A 52 -2.30 1.58 9.35
CA THR A 52 -3.33 0.63 9.82
C THR A 52 -4.63 1.31 10.27
N ASN A 53 -4.63 2.64 10.42
CA ASN A 53 -5.80 3.41 10.85
C ASN A 53 -6.53 4.02 9.64
N TYR A 54 -7.31 3.19 8.94
CA TYR A 54 -7.96 3.56 7.69
C TYR A 54 -9.20 4.45 7.87
N THR A 55 -9.78 4.53 9.07
CA THR A 55 -11.08 5.21 9.27
C THR A 55 -10.98 6.71 9.00
N ASP A 56 -9.90 7.33 9.48
CA ASP A 56 -9.69 8.77 9.32
C ASP A 56 -9.21 9.14 7.91
N ALA A 57 -8.64 8.15 7.21
CA ALA A 57 -8.03 8.30 5.89
C ALA A 57 -8.93 7.86 4.72
N MET A 58 -10.13 7.34 5.00
CA MET A 58 -10.99 6.71 3.99
C MET A 58 -11.31 7.63 2.82
N ASP A 59 -11.55 8.91 3.10
CA ASP A 59 -11.87 9.90 2.06
C ASP A 59 -10.70 10.09 1.08
N GLU A 60 -9.47 10.16 1.58
CA GLU A 60 -8.27 10.26 0.74
C GLU A 60 -7.99 8.95 0.02
N PHE A 61 -8.17 7.82 0.70
CA PHE A 61 -8.04 6.49 0.09
C PHE A 61 -8.99 6.32 -1.09
N ILE A 62 -10.24 6.77 -0.97
CA ILE A 62 -11.24 6.71 -2.05
C ILE A 62 -10.86 7.61 -3.23
N ARG A 63 -10.14 8.72 -2.99
CA ARG A 63 -9.65 9.63 -4.04
C ARG A 63 -8.47 9.07 -4.84
N CYS A 64 -7.68 8.16 -4.29
CA CYS A 64 -6.55 7.54 -5.01
C CYS A 64 -6.99 6.87 -6.31
N GLY A 65 -6.21 6.98 -7.40
CA GLY A 65 -6.50 6.30 -8.66
C GLY A 65 -6.52 4.78 -8.48
N ASN A 66 -5.42 4.23 -7.97
CA ASN A 66 -5.30 2.84 -7.57
C ASN A 66 -5.45 2.70 -6.06
N LYS A 67 -6.23 1.70 -5.63
CA LYS A 67 -6.55 1.44 -4.22
C LYS A 67 -6.04 0.06 -3.87
N ILE A 68 -5.03 0.00 -3.01
CA ILE A 68 -4.36 -1.25 -2.63
C ILE A 68 -4.63 -1.52 -1.16
N ILE A 69 -5.14 -2.69 -0.86
CA ILE A 69 -5.33 -3.19 0.50
C ILE A 69 -4.32 -4.31 0.75
N ILE A 70 -3.44 -4.09 1.73
CA ILE A 70 -2.46 -5.09 2.15
C ILE A 70 -3.00 -5.87 3.35
N GLY A 71 -3.16 -7.18 3.16
CA GLY A 71 -3.54 -8.13 4.20
C GLY A 71 -2.34 -8.80 4.87
N ASP A 72 -2.62 -9.79 5.73
CA ASP A 72 -1.63 -10.48 6.55
C ASP A 72 -1.89 -12.00 6.58
N ILE A 73 -0.83 -12.79 6.81
CA ILE A 73 -0.89 -14.24 6.99
C ILE A 73 -1.30 -14.67 8.41
N ALA A 74 -1.28 -13.76 9.39
CA ALA A 74 -1.72 -14.02 10.74
C ALA A 74 -3.24 -14.17 10.81
N ILE A 75 -3.70 -15.23 11.48
CA ILE A 75 -5.13 -15.61 11.53
C ILE A 75 -6.00 -14.48 12.11
N TRP A 76 -5.52 -13.79 13.16
CA TRP A 76 -6.26 -12.68 13.78
C TRP A 76 -6.34 -11.43 12.89
N ASN A 77 -5.42 -11.24 11.95
CA ASN A 77 -5.48 -10.15 10.99
C ASN A 77 -6.34 -10.51 9.77
N GLN A 78 -6.44 -11.80 9.42
CA GLN A 78 -7.32 -12.27 8.35
C GLN A 78 -8.79 -12.05 8.65
N SER A 79 -9.24 -12.34 9.88
CA SER A 79 -10.62 -12.08 10.28
C SER A 79 -10.96 -10.59 10.20
N ARG A 80 -10.03 -9.72 10.64
CA ARG A 80 -10.17 -8.26 10.52
C ARG A 80 -10.27 -7.81 9.07
N MET A 81 -9.47 -8.39 8.17
CA MET A 81 -9.54 -8.09 6.74
C MET A 81 -10.86 -8.53 6.11
N VAL A 82 -11.37 -9.70 6.46
CA VAL A 82 -12.69 -10.18 6.00
C VAL A 82 -13.79 -9.24 6.47
N SER A 83 -13.79 -8.83 7.74
CA SER A 83 -14.76 -7.86 8.26
C SER A 83 -14.66 -6.53 7.53
N PHE A 84 -13.45 -5.99 7.35
CA PHE A 84 -13.22 -4.77 6.60
C PHE A 84 -13.81 -4.85 5.18
N ILE A 85 -13.50 -5.91 4.42
CA ILE A 85 -14.01 -6.02 3.04
C ILE A 85 -15.55 -6.07 3.00
N LYS A 86 -16.18 -6.72 3.98
CA LYS A 86 -17.64 -6.75 4.13
C LYS A 86 -18.22 -5.38 4.46
N ASP A 87 -17.61 -4.66 5.39
CA ASP A 87 -18.03 -3.30 5.77
C ASP A 87 -17.95 -2.35 4.57
N MET A 88 -16.96 -2.55 3.70
CA MET A 88 -16.72 -1.73 2.51
C MET A 88 -17.49 -2.20 1.26
N GLU A 89 -18.30 -3.27 1.35
CA GLU A 89 -18.96 -3.89 0.20
C GLU A 89 -19.90 -2.93 -0.53
N ASN A 90 -20.59 -2.06 0.21
CA ASN A 90 -21.53 -1.09 -0.34
C ASN A 90 -20.85 0.13 -0.98
N MET A 91 -19.54 0.27 -0.86
CA MET A 91 -18.83 1.38 -1.50
C MET A 91 -18.67 1.13 -3.00
N LYS A 92 -19.05 2.14 -3.77
CA LYS A 92 -18.97 2.08 -5.23
C LYS A 92 -17.53 1.84 -5.67
N GLY A 93 -17.33 0.79 -6.46
CA GLY A 93 -16.02 0.43 -7.00
C GLY A 93 -15.14 -0.39 -6.04
N SER A 94 -15.61 -0.75 -4.84
CA SER A 94 -14.84 -1.58 -3.89
C SER A 94 -14.42 -2.93 -4.44
N LYS A 95 -15.16 -3.48 -5.41
CA LYS A 95 -14.82 -4.72 -6.11
C LYS A 95 -13.57 -4.62 -7.00
N HIS A 96 -13.16 -3.40 -7.37
CA HIS A 96 -11.98 -3.16 -8.21
C HIS A 96 -10.73 -2.82 -7.39
N TRP A 97 -10.83 -2.81 -6.06
CA TRP A 97 -9.66 -2.59 -5.22
C TRP A 97 -8.71 -3.78 -5.33
N ILE A 98 -7.41 -3.48 -5.29
CA ILE A 98 -6.36 -4.47 -5.39
C ILE A 98 -6.11 -5.02 -3.99
N HIS A 99 -6.36 -6.30 -3.77
CA HIS A 99 -6.05 -6.94 -2.49
C HIS A 99 -4.77 -7.75 -2.63
N MET A 100 -3.84 -7.59 -1.70
CA MET A 100 -2.57 -8.31 -1.72
C MET A 100 -2.24 -8.87 -0.34
N ILE A 101 -1.62 -10.05 -0.28
CA ILE A 101 -1.14 -10.64 0.97
C ILE A 101 0.33 -11.02 0.81
N PRO A 102 1.24 -10.38 1.57
CA PRO A 102 2.66 -10.75 1.58
C PRO A 102 2.85 -12.19 2.04
N TYR A 103 3.74 -12.93 1.37
CA TYR A 103 4.16 -14.28 1.77
C TYR A 103 3.02 -15.30 1.85
N ALA A 104 1.86 -15.02 1.26
CA ALA A 104 0.73 -15.91 1.33
C ALA A 104 1.02 -17.23 0.60
N LYS A 105 0.45 -18.31 1.13
CA LYS A 105 0.35 -19.60 0.44
C LYS A 105 -0.92 -19.62 -0.41
N ASP A 106 -0.93 -20.42 -1.47
CA ASP A 106 -2.09 -20.50 -2.39
C ASP A 106 -3.39 -20.87 -1.67
N GLY A 107 -3.32 -21.76 -0.67
CA GLY A 107 -4.48 -22.13 0.13
C GLY A 107 -5.09 -20.96 0.91
N LEU A 108 -4.26 -20.02 1.40
CA LEU A 108 -4.74 -18.83 2.09
C LEU A 108 -5.46 -17.90 1.12
N VAL A 109 -4.83 -17.58 -0.02
CA VAL A 109 -5.41 -16.71 -1.04
C VAL A 109 -6.74 -17.25 -1.55
N LYS A 110 -6.79 -18.55 -1.87
CA LYS A 110 -8.02 -19.20 -2.32
C LYS A 110 -9.14 -19.09 -1.28
N ARG A 111 -8.82 -19.32 0.00
CA ARG A 111 -9.79 -19.19 1.09
C ARG A 111 -10.29 -17.74 1.23
N MET A 112 -9.38 -16.77 1.25
CA MET A 112 -9.73 -15.34 1.35
C MET A 112 -10.62 -14.90 0.19
N SER A 113 -10.35 -15.38 -1.03
CA SER A 113 -11.18 -15.10 -2.19
C SER A 113 -12.60 -15.63 -2.07
N ILE A 114 -12.77 -16.86 -1.54
CA ILE A 114 -14.09 -17.45 -1.29
C ILE A 114 -14.83 -16.68 -0.18
N ASP A 115 -14.15 -16.36 0.92
CA ASP A 115 -14.77 -15.74 2.10
C ASP A 115 -15.24 -14.29 1.86
N THR A 116 -14.73 -13.64 0.81
CA THR A 116 -14.93 -12.20 0.56
C THR A 116 -15.46 -11.87 -0.83
N ASP A 117 -15.56 -12.84 -1.75
CA ASP A 117 -15.85 -12.59 -3.18
C ASP A 117 -14.89 -11.55 -3.79
N ARG A 118 -13.59 -11.67 -3.48
CA ARG A 118 -12.52 -10.77 -4.00
C ARG A 118 -11.32 -11.53 -4.51
N TYR A 119 -10.61 -10.95 -5.47
CA TYR A 119 -9.34 -11.49 -5.95
C TYR A 119 -8.18 -10.98 -5.10
N PHE A 120 -7.21 -11.87 -4.79
CA PHE A 120 -6.05 -11.55 -3.96
C PHE A 120 -4.76 -11.91 -4.67
N PHE A 121 -3.83 -10.96 -4.73
CA PHE A 121 -2.48 -11.18 -5.20
C PHE A 121 -1.56 -11.64 -4.06
N ARG A 122 -0.59 -12.48 -4.41
CA ARG A 122 0.48 -12.92 -3.51
C ARG A 122 1.70 -12.04 -3.75
N ILE A 123 2.21 -11.37 -2.71
CA ILE A 123 3.47 -10.64 -2.84
C ILE A 123 4.62 -11.60 -2.49
N PRO A 124 5.60 -11.81 -3.38
CA PRO A 124 6.75 -12.67 -3.12
C PRO A 124 7.68 -12.07 -2.06
N TYR A 125 8.56 -12.90 -1.50
CA TYR A 125 9.64 -12.42 -0.64
C TYR A 125 10.71 -11.72 -1.48
N GLU A 126 11.06 -10.50 -1.11
CA GLU A 126 12.26 -9.83 -1.61
C GLU A 126 13.30 -9.73 -0.48
N PRO A 127 14.42 -10.50 -0.56
CA PRO A 127 15.46 -10.47 0.47
C PRO A 127 16.28 -9.18 0.41
N ASP A 128 16.39 -8.58 -0.77
CA ASP A 128 17.07 -7.32 -1.02
C ASP A 128 16.03 -6.27 -1.41
N PRO A 129 15.80 -5.22 -0.60
CA PRO A 129 14.82 -4.19 -0.91
C PRO A 129 15.23 -3.28 -2.07
N THR A 130 16.50 -3.33 -2.52
CA THR A 130 17.03 -2.52 -3.62
C THR A 130 16.98 -3.24 -4.97
N LEU A 131 16.74 -4.56 -4.97
CA LEU A 131 16.72 -5.39 -6.17
C LEU A 131 15.45 -6.24 -6.22
N LEU A 132 14.55 -5.90 -7.15
CA LEU A 132 13.32 -6.67 -7.37
C LEU A 132 13.62 -8.00 -8.07
N SER A 133 13.13 -9.10 -7.50
CA SER A 133 13.12 -10.38 -8.19
C SER A 133 12.26 -10.35 -9.46
N ARG A 134 12.54 -11.28 -10.38
CA ARG A 134 11.72 -11.49 -11.57
C ARG A 134 10.25 -11.77 -11.26
N ASN A 135 9.98 -12.39 -10.10
CA ASN A 135 8.61 -12.70 -9.69
C ASN A 135 7.87 -11.45 -9.22
N ALA A 136 8.51 -10.57 -8.45
CA ALA A 136 7.94 -9.27 -8.10
C ALA A 136 7.70 -8.42 -9.35
N TYR A 137 8.70 -8.34 -10.24
CA TYR A 137 8.56 -7.58 -11.48
C TYR A 137 7.34 -8.04 -12.30
N LYS A 138 7.23 -9.33 -12.59
CA LYS A 138 6.09 -9.90 -13.33
C LYS A 138 4.74 -9.67 -12.65
N LEU A 139 4.72 -9.64 -11.32
CA LEU A 139 3.50 -9.39 -10.56
C LEU A 139 3.03 -7.95 -10.75
N PHE A 140 3.93 -6.98 -10.58
CA PHE A 140 3.55 -5.57 -10.67
C PHE A 140 3.26 -5.14 -12.11
N ASP A 141 3.99 -5.66 -13.08
CA ASP A 141 3.74 -5.47 -14.53
C ASP A 141 2.39 -6.04 -14.99
N SER A 142 1.82 -7.02 -14.29
CA SER A 142 0.49 -7.54 -14.61
C SER A 142 -0.66 -6.77 -13.93
N ILE A 143 -0.34 -5.89 -13.00
CA ILE A 143 -1.31 -5.12 -12.20
C ILE A 143 -1.42 -3.68 -12.72
N PHE A 144 -0.29 -3.07 -13.09
CA PHE A 144 -0.19 -1.66 -13.51
C PHE A 144 0.35 -1.54 -14.93
#